data_AF-A0A7W7ZY19-F1
#
_entry.id   AF-A0A7W7ZY19-F1
#
_cell.length_a   1.000
_cell.length_b   1.000
_cell.length_c   1.000
_cell.angle_alpha   90.00
_cell.angle_beta   90.00
_cell.angle_gamma   90.00
#
_symmetry.space_group_name_H-M   'P 1'
#
loop_
_entity.id
_entity.type
_entity.pdbx_description
1 polymer ?
#
loop_
_entity_poly.entity_id
_entity_poly.type
_entity_poly.pdbx_seq_one_letter_code
_entity_poly.pdbx_strand_id
1 'polypeptide(L)'
;MEQSSTTWPWPDLPPGPLGSPSPDLPRRHAEAPLEPTTMPSGDKIVMAVRYEDVRTLMTSPKCSRNLRAPGLPRMVSGTSVDDDPAALINQDPPEHTRYRRIMQGTFTPRHIERWRPRAAAIANELLDRAGTDFDVVADFALPLPARVICEMLGVPMDRFEQFRGWTETFLSTSDADAEARGAEFAAFLDYARELIAAHRAGPGDDLLDLLIEARDEGDRLSEDELTNMVFTLILAGHETTASIIIRGVFRLLSHPEQLGQLVAYPELLEPAVEEILRYEGSGGNGLLRLVTRDLELSGGVVPGGSVVLPNPSAANHDPAVYADPGRFDLRRFATSPPHPHLSFGHGTHYCLGANLARMELQEAFRALSRRLPGLRATEDLASVRWSSDGLIYRPLRLGVSA
;
A
#
# COMPACT_ATOMS: atom_id res chain seq x y z
N MET A 1 27.11 5.32 -22.70
CA MET A 1 25.79 5.72 -22.18
C MET A 1 25.68 5.05 -20.83
N GLU A 2 26.24 5.69 -19.81
CA GLU A 2 26.20 5.17 -18.44
C GLU A 2 24.73 5.08 -18.02
N GLN A 3 24.26 3.85 -17.81
CA GLN A 3 23.06 3.62 -17.04
C GLN A 3 23.30 4.31 -15.70
N SER A 4 22.54 5.38 -15.42
CA SER A 4 22.44 5.91 -14.08
C SER A 4 22.00 4.75 -13.20
N SER A 5 22.96 4.18 -12.46
CA SER A 5 22.72 3.08 -11.53
C SER A 5 21.88 3.65 -10.40
N THR A 6 20.56 3.60 -10.54
CA THR A 6 19.66 3.65 -9.41
C THR A 6 19.98 2.40 -8.60
N THR A 7 20.86 2.55 -7.60
CA THR A 7 21.19 1.50 -6.66
C THR A 7 19.93 1.21 -5.87
N TRP A 8 19.22 0.14 -6.22
CA TRP A 8 18.14 -0.42 -5.42
C TRP A 8 18.74 -0.94 -4.11
N PRO A 9 18.52 -0.27 -2.96
CA PRO A 9 19.25 -0.59 -1.75
C PRO A 9 18.54 -1.68 -0.93
N TRP A 10 17.27 -1.96 -1.21
CA TRP A 10 16.47 -2.83 -0.35
C TRP A 10 15.14 -3.30 -0.95
N PRO A 11 14.71 -4.55 -0.71
CA PRO A 11 15.46 -5.70 -0.16
C PRO A 11 16.45 -6.24 -1.17
N ASP A 12 17.19 -7.27 -0.77
CA ASP A 12 18.08 -8.10 -1.59
C ASP A 12 17.29 -8.93 -2.64
N LEU A 13 16.26 -8.33 -3.25
CA LEU A 13 15.44 -8.78 -4.38
C LEU A 13 15.20 -7.58 -5.31
N PRO A 14 16.21 -7.13 -6.06
CA PRO A 14 16.07 -5.98 -6.94
C PRO A 14 15.00 -6.25 -8.01
N PRO A 15 14.17 -5.26 -8.36
CA PRO A 15 13.20 -5.39 -9.42
C PRO A 15 13.89 -5.69 -10.75
N GLY A 16 13.22 -6.46 -11.61
CA GLY A 16 13.67 -6.73 -12.96
C GLY A 16 13.53 -5.53 -13.89
N PRO A 17 13.85 -5.69 -15.19
CA PRO A 17 13.68 -4.64 -16.20
C PRO A 17 12.28 -4.04 -16.17
N LEU A 18 12.18 -2.72 -16.31
CA LEU A 18 10.91 -1.98 -16.28
C LEU A 18 10.10 -2.23 -14.98
N GLY A 19 10.79 -2.39 -13.85
CA GLY A 19 10.16 -2.63 -12.55
C GLY A 19 9.39 -3.94 -12.45
N SER A 20 9.69 -4.93 -13.31
CA SER A 20 9.10 -6.27 -13.25
C SER A 20 9.51 -7.02 -11.97
N PRO A 21 8.83 -8.13 -11.62
CA PRO A 21 9.22 -8.95 -10.47
C PRO A 21 10.70 -9.36 -10.54
N SER A 22 11.35 -9.46 -9.39
CA SER A 22 12.78 -9.74 -9.34
C SER A 22 13.11 -11.05 -10.07
N PRO A 23 14.15 -11.07 -10.94
CA PRO A 23 14.57 -12.28 -11.63
C PRO A 23 15.12 -13.36 -10.69
N ASP A 24 15.41 -13.00 -9.43
CA ASP A 24 15.88 -13.93 -8.41
C ASP A 24 14.74 -14.72 -7.72
N LEU A 25 13.47 -14.29 -7.87
CA LEU A 25 12.32 -14.93 -7.24
C LEU A 25 12.23 -16.44 -7.53
N PRO A 26 12.42 -16.94 -8.77
CA PRO A 26 12.41 -18.37 -9.02
C PRO A 26 13.43 -19.15 -8.18
N ARG A 27 14.66 -18.64 -8.06
CA ARG A 27 15.72 -19.25 -7.21
C ARG A 27 15.31 -19.21 -5.74
N ARG A 28 14.85 -18.05 -5.26
CA ARG A 28 14.39 -17.89 -3.86
C ARG A 28 13.27 -18.86 -3.52
N HIS A 29 12.27 -19.02 -4.39
CA HIS A 29 11.18 -19.97 -4.16
C HIS A 29 11.67 -21.43 -4.15
N ALA A 30 12.57 -21.80 -5.06
CA ALA A 30 13.02 -23.18 -5.19
C ALA A 30 14.02 -23.60 -4.08
N GLU A 31 15.02 -22.77 -3.84
CA GLU A 31 16.24 -23.16 -3.11
C GLU A 31 16.41 -22.42 -1.78
N ALA A 32 15.89 -21.20 -1.67
CA ALA A 32 16.23 -20.28 -0.58
C ALA A 32 15.02 -19.52 0.00
N PRO A 33 13.94 -20.21 0.41
CA PRO A 33 12.65 -19.58 0.71
C PRO A 33 12.64 -18.71 1.98
N LEU A 34 13.62 -18.90 2.86
CA LEU A 34 13.81 -18.18 4.13
C LEU A 34 15.20 -17.51 4.21
N GLU A 35 15.85 -17.27 3.07
CA GLU A 35 17.19 -16.65 3.06
C GLU A 35 17.15 -15.23 3.65
N PRO A 36 18.13 -14.84 4.50
CA PRO A 36 18.16 -13.50 5.08
C PRO A 36 18.18 -12.37 4.04
N THR A 37 17.70 -11.20 4.44
CA THR A 37 17.85 -9.93 3.72
C THR A 37 18.40 -8.89 4.68
N THR A 38 19.16 -7.93 4.14
CA THR A 38 19.52 -6.70 4.85
C THR A 38 18.36 -5.73 4.76
N MET A 39 18.07 -4.94 5.80
CA MET A 39 17.09 -3.84 5.82
C MET A 39 17.75 -2.47 5.57
N PRO A 40 17.00 -1.40 5.24
CA PRO A 40 17.56 -0.06 5.11
C PRO A 40 18.33 0.42 6.36
N SER A 41 17.91 0.00 7.55
CA SER A 41 18.64 0.22 8.82
C SER A 41 20.03 -0.44 8.89
N GLY A 42 20.34 -1.38 8.00
CA GLY A 42 21.51 -2.26 8.05
C GLY A 42 21.30 -3.57 8.82
N ASP A 43 20.18 -3.71 9.54
CA ASP A 43 19.88 -4.96 10.25
C ASP A 43 19.60 -6.12 9.28
N LYS A 44 19.99 -7.34 9.67
CA LYS A 44 19.72 -8.56 8.89
C LYS A 44 18.61 -9.38 9.52
N ILE A 45 17.62 -9.74 8.71
CA ILE A 45 16.45 -10.52 9.13
C ILE A 45 16.12 -11.62 8.14
N VAL A 46 15.36 -12.63 8.56
CA VAL A 46 14.85 -13.67 7.67
C VAL A 46 13.71 -13.10 6.82
N MET A 47 13.75 -13.30 5.51
CA MET A 47 12.65 -12.94 4.61
C MET A 47 12.02 -14.22 4.04
N ALA A 48 10.72 -14.38 4.27
CA ALA A 48 9.93 -15.46 3.71
C ALA A 48 9.34 -15.06 2.35
N VAL A 49 9.53 -15.91 1.33
CA VAL A 49 9.04 -15.64 -0.03
C VAL A 49 7.95 -16.59 -0.51
N ARG A 50 7.83 -17.80 0.04
CA ARG A 50 6.80 -18.77 -0.37
C ARG A 50 5.42 -18.39 0.15
N TYR A 51 4.38 -18.64 -0.64
CA TYR A 51 3.02 -18.22 -0.34
C TYR A 51 2.50 -18.74 1.00
N GLU A 52 2.65 -20.04 1.27
CA GLU A 52 2.16 -20.65 2.51
C GLU A 52 2.95 -20.20 3.75
N ASP A 53 4.25 -19.96 3.61
CA ASP A 53 5.10 -19.47 4.71
C ASP A 53 4.73 -18.02 5.07
N VAL A 54 4.57 -17.16 4.06
CA VAL A 54 4.12 -15.78 4.21
C VAL A 54 2.73 -15.73 4.83
N ARG A 55 1.80 -16.57 4.36
CA ARG A 55 0.45 -16.68 4.92
C ARG A 55 0.49 -17.11 6.39
N THR A 56 1.30 -18.12 6.72
CA THR A 56 1.46 -18.63 8.09
C THR A 56 1.99 -17.55 9.03
N LEU A 57 3.02 -16.80 8.60
CA LEU A 57 3.58 -15.68 9.36
C LEU A 57 2.58 -14.53 9.59
N MET A 58 1.60 -14.35 8.70
CA MET A 58 0.56 -13.33 8.86
C MET A 58 -0.58 -13.75 9.79
N THR A 59 -0.83 -15.05 9.96
CA THR A 59 -1.96 -15.57 10.76
C THR A 59 -1.57 -16.19 12.10
N SER A 60 -0.32 -16.61 12.24
CA SER A 60 0.13 -17.35 13.43
C SER A 60 0.05 -16.46 14.67
N PRO A 61 -0.54 -16.94 15.78
CA PRO A 61 -0.51 -16.22 17.05
C PRO A 61 0.90 -16.14 17.65
N LYS A 62 1.87 -16.87 17.08
CA LYS A 62 3.29 -16.76 17.44
C LYS A 62 3.98 -15.57 16.77
N CYS A 63 3.32 -14.88 15.83
CA CYS A 63 3.90 -13.79 15.05
C CYS A 63 3.28 -12.46 15.48
N SER A 64 4.02 -11.71 16.28
CA SER A 64 3.61 -10.43 16.85
C SER A 64 3.92 -9.27 15.89
N ARG A 65 3.05 -8.25 15.89
CA ARG A 65 3.31 -6.93 15.28
C ARG A 65 4.03 -5.96 16.22
N ASN A 66 4.15 -6.31 17.49
CA ASN A 66 4.78 -5.46 18.50
C ASN A 66 6.31 -5.62 18.44
N LEU A 67 6.97 -4.62 17.84
CA LEU A 67 8.42 -4.58 17.63
C LEU A 67 9.15 -3.67 18.64
N ARG A 68 8.54 -3.41 19.81
CA ARG A 68 9.01 -2.38 20.75
C ARG A 68 10.13 -2.84 21.68
N ALA A 69 10.45 -4.14 21.71
CA ALA A 69 11.48 -4.62 22.61
C ALA A 69 12.84 -3.98 22.24
N PRO A 70 13.61 -3.49 23.22
CA PRO A 70 14.90 -2.88 22.95
C PRO A 70 15.84 -3.82 22.18
N GLY A 71 16.51 -3.28 21.16
CA GLY A 71 17.51 -4.02 20.37
C GLY A 71 16.94 -4.96 19.30
N LEU A 72 15.62 -4.95 19.05
CA LEU A 72 15.06 -5.64 17.89
C LEU A 72 15.51 -4.98 16.57
N PRO A 73 15.72 -5.78 15.50
CA PRO A 73 15.90 -5.27 14.15
C PRO A 73 14.81 -4.29 13.72
N ARG A 74 15.20 -3.19 13.06
CA ARG A 74 14.29 -2.12 12.62
C ARG A 74 14.24 -1.99 11.10
N MET A 75 13.12 -1.55 10.56
CA MET A 75 13.01 -1.28 9.12
C MET A 75 13.96 -0.16 8.67
N VAL A 76 13.92 0.98 9.36
CA VAL A 76 14.77 2.15 9.06
C VAL A 76 15.48 2.61 10.33
N SER A 77 16.56 3.37 10.18
CA SER A 77 17.22 4.04 11.30
C SER A 77 16.31 5.14 11.87
N GLY A 78 16.44 5.40 13.18
CA GLY A 78 15.66 6.43 13.88
C GLY A 78 14.21 6.00 14.16
N THR A 79 13.35 6.98 14.39
CA THR A 79 11.92 6.78 14.64
C THR A 79 11.20 6.56 13.31
N SER A 80 10.36 5.52 13.25
CA SER A 80 9.54 5.17 12.09
C SER A 80 8.09 4.90 12.50
N VAL A 81 7.20 4.74 11.51
CA VAL A 81 5.81 4.33 11.79
C VAL A 81 5.74 2.97 12.49
N ASP A 82 6.75 2.09 12.33
CA ASP A 82 6.82 0.79 13.01
C ASP A 82 7.16 0.93 14.52
N ASP A 83 7.71 2.09 14.93
CA ASP A 83 8.06 2.39 16.32
C ASP A 83 6.89 2.97 17.13
N ASP A 84 5.83 3.44 16.48
CA ASP A 84 4.68 4.03 17.17
C ASP A 84 3.87 2.96 17.90
N PRO A 85 3.83 2.99 19.26
CA PRO A 85 3.09 2.01 20.02
C PRO A 85 1.56 2.19 19.95
N ALA A 86 1.09 3.37 19.57
CA ALA A 86 -0.34 3.65 19.42
C ALA A 86 -0.86 3.24 18.03
N ALA A 87 0.01 3.09 17.03
CA ALA A 87 -0.40 2.69 15.69
C ALA A 87 -1.02 1.29 15.66
N LEU A 88 -2.26 1.21 15.15
CA LEU A 88 -3.04 -0.02 15.01
C LEU A 88 -2.26 -1.14 14.29
N ILE A 89 -1.42 -0.75 13.33
CA ILE A 89 -0.63 -1.65 12.50
C ILE A 89 0.44 -2.41 13.32
N ASN A 90 0.83 -1.90 14.49
CA ASN A 90 1.90 -2.42 15.37
C ASN A 90 1.39 -3.05 16.68
N GLN A 91 0.08 -3.30 16.79
CA GLN A 91 -0.55 -3.84 17.99
C GLN A 91 -0.96 -5.29 17.79
N ASP A 92 -0.91 -6.08 18.85
CA ASP A 92 -1.48 -7.42 18.90
C ASP A 92 -2.85 -7.40 19.59
N PRO A 93 -3.65 -8.48 19.54
CA PRO A 93 -4.77 -8.66 20.46
C PRO A 93 -4.32 -8.64 21.94
N PRO A 94 -5.12 -8.09 22.87
CA PRO A 94 -6.49 -7.61 22.68
C PRO A 94 -6.62 -6.17 22.16
N GLU A 95 -5.60 -5.32 22.26
CA GLU A 95 -5.65 -3.90 21.88
C GLU A 95 -6.06 -3.75 20.41
N HIS A 96 -5.36 -4.42 19.49
CA HIS A 96 -5.70 -4.42 18.07
C HIS A 96 -7.17 -4.79 17.82
N THR A 97 -7.70 -5.76 18.58
CA THR A 97 -9.10 -6.22 18.42
C THR A 97 -10.10 -5.12 18.80
N ARG A 98 -9.80 -4.31 19.82
CA ARG A 98 -10.62 -3.17 20.23
C ARG A 98 -10.71 -2.13 19.12
N TYR A 99 -9.57 -1.64 18.64
CA TYR A 99 -9.53 -0.65 17.53
C TYR A 99 -10.19 -1.18 16.26
N ARG A 100 -9.86 -2.42 15.86
CA ARG A 100 -10.42 -3.05 14.67
C ARG A 100 -11.94 -3.08 14.70
N ARG A 101 -12.54 -3.40 15.86
CA ARG A 101 -14.00 -3.42 16.03
C ARG A 101 -14.66 -2.06 15.86
N ILE A 102 -13.97 -0.99 16.23
CA ILE A 102 -14.46 0.38 16.07
C ILE A 102 -14.53 0.75 14.60
N MET A 103 -13.46 0.47 13.85
CA MET A 103 -13.32 0.95 12.47
C MET A 103 -13.97 0.05 11.41
N GLN A 104 -14.07 -1.26 11.67
CA GLN A 104 -14.49 -2.22 10.64
C GLN A 104 -15.89 -1.94 10.07
N GLY A 105 -16.78 -1.30 10.83
CA GLY A 105 -18.13 -0.94 10.39
C GLY A 105 -18.15 0.04 9.21
N THR A 106 -17.19 0.98 9.18
CA THR A 106 -17.09 1.99 8.13
C THR A 106 -16.48 1.44 6.83
N PHE A 107 -15.60 0.46 6.93
CA PHE A 107 -14.92 -0.12 5.76
C PHE A 107 -15.62 -1.38 5.19
N THR A 108 -16.88 -1.59 5.55
CA THR A 108 -17.70 -2.67 4.98
C THR A 108 -17.99 -2.43 3.50
N PRO A 109 -18.17 -3.48 2.68
CA PRO A 109 -18.48 -3.33 1.25
C PRO A 109 -19.66 -2.39 0.98
N ARG A 110 -20.74 -2.51 1.78
CA ARG A 110 -21.94 -1.68 1.64
C ARG A 110 -21.66 -0.20 1.89
N HIS A 111 -20.80 0.13 2.84
CA HIS A 111 -20.51 1.51 3.20
C HIS A 111 -19.57 2.14 2.16
N ILE A 112 -18.54 1.41 1.72
CA ILE A 112 -17.64 1.84 0.65
C ILE A 112 -18.37 2.04 -0.67
N GLU A 113 -19.35 1.19 -1.01
CA GLU A 113 -20.08 1.32 -2.28
C GLU A 113 -20.82 2.67 -2.42
N ARG A 114 -21.18 3.32 -1.30
CA ARG A 114 -21.77 4.67 -1.30
C ARG A 114 -20.81 5.74 -1.82
N TRP A 115 -19.51 5.51 -1.71
CA TRP A 115 -18.45 6.41 -2.17
C TRP A 115 -18.12 6.24 -3.64
N ARG A 116 -18.54 5.14 -4.28
CA ARG A 116 -18.24 4.87 -5.70
C ARG A 116 -18.64 6.00 -6.64
N PRO A 117 -19.86 6.59 -6.57
CA PRO A 117 -20.22 7.71 -7.42
C PRO A 117 -19.27 8.91 -7.25
N ARG A 118 -18.81 9.17 -6.01
CA ARG A 118 -17.91 10.29 -5.74
C ARG A 118 -16.49 10.02 -6.23
N ALA A 119 -15.95 8.83 -6.00
CA ALA A 119 -14.65 8.42 -6.54
C ALA A 119 -14.63 8.47 -8.07
N ALA A 120 -15.71 8.01 -8.72
CA ALA A 120 -15.87 8.12 -10.17
C ALA A 120 -15.91 9.58 -10.64
N ALA A 121 -16.60 10.47 -9.92
CA ALA A 121 -16.61 11.89 -10.23
C ALA A 121 -15.21 12.51 -10.10
N ILE A 122 -14.49 12.23 -9.01
CA ILE A 122 -13.13 12.72 -8.78
C ILE A 122 -12.20 12.24 -9.91
N ALA A 123 -12.24 10.96 -10.28
CA ALA A 123 -11.42 10.43 -11.37
C ALA A 123 -11.69 11.17 -12.69
N ASN A 124 -12.96 11.45 -13.01
CA ASN A 124 -13.30 12.20 -14.22
C ASN A 124 -12.88 13.67 -14.16
N GLU A 125 -13.07 14.34 -13.01
CA GLU A 125 -12.62 15.73 -12.81
C GLU A 125 -11.10 15.88 -12.93
N LEU A 126 -10.33 14.89 -12.47
CA LEU A 126 -8.88 14.88 -12.62
C LEU A 126 -8.48 14.75 -14.09
N LEU A 127 -9.10 13.82 -14.84
CA LEU A 127 -8.85 13.70 -16.27
C LEU A 127 -9.29 14.95 -17.06
N ASP A 128 -10.38 15.62 -16.66
CA ASP A 128 -10.81 16.87 -17.29
C ASP A 128 -9.79 18.00 -17.13
N ARG A 129 -9.12 18.06 -15.98
CA ARG A 129 -8.08 19.06 -15.70
C ARG A 129 -6.74 18.72 -16.35
N ALA A 130 -6.40 17.43 -16.40
CA ALA A 130 -5.14 16.94 -16.94
C ALA A 130 -5.02 17.17 -18.45
N GLY A 131 -6.13 17.11 -19.20
CA GLY A 131 -6.13 17.29 -20.65
C GLY A 131 -5.65 16.04 -21.40
N THR A 132 -5.05 16.22 -22.58
CA THR A 132 -4.65 15.09 -23.45
C THR A 132 -3.26 14.55 -23.12
N ASP A 133 -2.34 15.41 -22.68
CA ASP A 133 -0.97 15.06 -22.32
C ASP A 133 -0.75 15.46 -20.86
N PHE A 134 -0.44 14.48 -20.00
CA PHE A 134 -0.34 14.71 -18.56
C PHE A 134 0.63 13.75 -17.87
N ASP A 135 0.99 14.05 -16.63
CA ASP A 135 1.74 13.14 -15.76
C ASP A 135 0.77 12.33 -14.92
N VAL A 136 0.73 11.00 -15.14
CA VAL A 136 -0.14 10.09 -14.38
C VAL A 136 0.11 10.20 -12.88
N VAL A 137 1.37 10.43 -12.46
CA VAL A 137 1.73 10.48 -11.04
C VAL A 137 1.11 11.71 -10.38
N ALA A 138 1.49 12.91 -10.84
CA ALA A 138 1.11 14.17 -10.23
C ALA A 138 -0.34 14.59 -10.53
N ASP A 139 -0.84 14.34 -11.74
CA ASP A 139 -2.12 14.91 -12.20
C ASP A 139 -3.32 13.99 -11.96
N PHE A 140 -3.10 12.69 -11.67
CA PHE A 140 -4.17 11.70 -11.54
C PHE A 140 -4.03 10.76 -10.34
N ALA A 141 -2.93 10.02 -10.25
CA ALA A 141 -2.81 8.88 -9.33
C ALA A 141 -2.59 9.30 -7.88
N LEU A 142 -1.80 10.34 -7.59
CA LEU A 142 -1.70 10.91 -6.24
C LEU A 142 -2.99 11.64 -5.84
N PRO A 143 -3.55 12.57 -6.65
CA PRO A 143 -4.72 13.33 -6.22
C PRO A 143 -6.00 12.51 -6.01
N LEU A 144 -6.19 11.38 -6.70
CA LEU A 144 -7.42 10.60 -6.64
C LEU A 144 -7.70 10.03 -5.24
N PRO A 145 -6.88 9.10 -4.69
CA PRO A 145 -7.15 8.50 -3.38
C PRO A 145 -7.04 9.53 -2.24
N ALA A 146 -6.20 10.54 -2.42
CA ALA A 146 -6.11 11.69 -1.54
C ALA A 146 -7.46 12.41 -1.34
N ARG A 147 -8.10 12.79 -2.45
CA ARG A 147 -9.40 13.47 -2.40
C ARG A 147 -10.47 12.59 -1.81
N VAL A 148 -10.47 11.30 -2.19
CA VAL A 148 -11.45 10.33 -1.66
C VAL A 148 -11.31 10.23 -0.14
N ILE A 149 -10.10 9.99 0.39
CA ILE A 149 -9.94 9.83 1.85
C ILE A 149 -10.16 11.14 2.61
N CYS A 150 -9.75 12.28 2.04
CA CYS A 150 -10.01 13.59 2.65
C CYS A 150 -11.51 13.87 2.75
N GLU A 151 -12.27 13.68 1.67
CA GLU A 151 -13.72 13.86 1.70
C GLU A 151 -14.41 12.85 2.62
N MET A 152 -13.92 11.61 2.68
CA MET A 152 -14.42 10.59 3.62
C MET A 152 -14.24 11.00 5.07
N LEU A 153 -13.17 11.71 5.41
CA LEU A 153 -12.83 12.16 6.76
C LEU A 153 -13.31 13.59 7.07
N GLY A 154 -14.04 14.23 6.15
CA GLY A 154 -14.46 15.63 6.27
C GLY A 154 -13.30 16.64 6.29
N VAL A 155 -12.12 16.22 5.81
CA VAL A 155 -10.93 17.07 5.73
C VAL A 155 -11.12 18.14 4.65
N PRO A 156 -10.99 19.44 5.00
CA PRO A 156 -10.97 20.51 4.01
C PRO A 156 -9.80 20.35 3.01
N MET A 157 -10.11 20.46 1.73
CA MET A 157 -9.14 20.29 0.64
C MET A 157 -8.19 21.49 0.45
N ASP A 158 -8.39 22.59 1.17
CA ASP A 158 -7.56 23.80 1.09
C ASP A 158 -6.13 23.59 1.59
N ARG A 159 -5.90 22.57 2.42
CA ARG A 159 -4.58 22.17 2.93
C ARG A 159 -3.98 20.93 2.29
N PHE A 160 -4.54 20.47 1.16
CA PHE A 160 -4.14 19.22 0.52
C PHE A 160 -2.64 19.11 0.22
N GLU A 161 -1.99 20.18 -0.26
CA GLU A 161 -0.54 20.17 -0.51
C GLU A 161 0.28 19.99 0.78
N GLN A 162 -0.21 20.52 1.90
CA GLN A 162 0.44 20.34 3.21
C GLN A 162 0.36 18.87 3.63
N PHE A 163 -0.79 18.22 3.44
CA PHE A 163 -0.94 16.78 3.68
C PHE A 163 -0.01 15.93 2.83
N ARG A 164 0.10 16.25 1.54
CA ARG A 164 0.99 15.53 0.62
C ARG A 164 2.44 15.61 1.09
N GLY A 165 2.89 16.80 1.50
CA GLY A 165 4.24 17.00 2.05
C GLY A 165 4.50 16.18 3.31
N TRP A 166 3.52 16.08 4.21
CA TRP A 166 3.60 15.20 5.38
C TRP A 166 3.73 13.73 4.98
N THR A 167 2.84 13.21 4.13
CA THR A 167 2.84 11.78 3.76
C THR A 167 4.10 11.37 3.00
N GLU A 168 4.63 12.22 2.13
CA GLU A 168 5.89 11.96 1.41
C GLU A 168 7.08 11.82 2.37
N THR A 169 7.18 12.71 3.36
CA THR A 169 8.27 12.68 4.35
C THR A 169 8.24 11.40 5.19
N PHE A 170 7.05 10.89 5.53
CA PHE A 170 6.92 9.64 6.31
C PHE A 170 7.40 8.38 5.60
N LEU A 171 7.29 8.36 4.28
CA LEU A 171 7.63 7.17 3.49
C LEU A 171 9.10 7.14 3.05
N SER A 172 9.84 8.23 3.28
CA SER A 172 11.28 8.29 3.05
C SER A 172 12.03 7.32 3.97
N THR A 173 12.96 6.57 3.39
CA THR A 173 13.89 5.69 4.12
C THR A 173 15.26 6.34 4.30
N SER A 174 15.42 7.62 3.96
CA SER A 174 16.69 8.34 4.06
C SER A 174 17.03 8.68 5.52
N ASP A 175 18.27 8.39 5.93
CA ASP A 175 18.79 8.78 7.25
C ASP A 175 18.84 10.31 7.42
N ALA A 176 18.99 11.07 6.33
CA ALA A 176 19.00 12.53 6.34
C ALA A 176 17.64 13.13 6.77
N ASP A 177 16.57 12.35 6.66
CA ASP A 177 15.20 12.79 6.95
C ASP A 177 14.74 12.38 8.35
N ALA A 178 15.59 11.78 9.20
CA ALA A 178 15.18 11.31 10.52
C ALA A 178 14.63 12.42 11.44
N GLU A 179 15.28 13.58 11.47
CA GLU A 179 14.83 14.75 12.25
C GLU A 179 13.59 15.41 11.62
N ALA A 180 13.56 15.52 10.28
CA ALA A 180 12.42 16.04 9.53
C ALA A 180 11.15 15.20 9.74
N ARG A 181 11.26 13.86 9.71
CA ARG A 181 10.15 12.94 9.99
C ARG A 181 9.51 13.20 11.36
N GLY A 182 10.31 13.45 12.38
CA GLY A 182 9.80 13.77 13.72
C GLY A 182 9.05 15.11 13.78
N ALA A 183 9.59 16.15 13.14
CA ALA A 183 8.98 17.47 13.10
C ALA A 183 7.66 17.50 12.31
N GLU A 184 7.65 16.89 11.11
CA GLU A 184 6.43 16.80 10.29
C GLU A 184 5.36 15.92 10.96
N PHE A 185 5.75 14.95 11.80
CA PHE A 185 4.79 14.15 12.59
C PHE A 185 4.10 14.97 13.65
N ALA A 186 4.87 15.76 14.40
CA ALA A 186 4.29 16.67 15.37
C ALA A 186 3.33 17.67 14.70
N ALA A 187 3.72 18.24 13.56
CA ALA A 187 2.87 19.16 12.79
C ALA A 187 1.58 18.50 12.29
N PHE A 188 1.66 17.26 11.78
CA PHE A 188 0.48 16.50 11.39
C PHE A 188 -0.46 16.25 12.58
N LEU A 189 0.09 15.80 13.72
CA LEU A 189 -0.71 15.51 14.91
C LEU A 189 -1.43 16.76 15.43
N ASP A 190 -0.77 17.92 15.41
CA ASP A 190 -1.41 19.19 15.77
C ASP A 190 -2.56 19.53 14.82
N TYR A 191 -2.37 19.35 13.52
CA TYR A 191 -3.43 19.54 12.54
C TYR A 191 -4.60 18.55 12.74
N ALA A 192 -4.31 17.28 13.02
CA ALA A 192 -5.35 16.29 13.30
C ALA A 192 -6.18 16.66 14.54
N ARG A 193 -5.54 17.24 15.57
CA ARG A 193 -6.25 17.79 16.75
C ARG A 193 -7.12 18.99 16.40
N GLU A 194 -6.64 19.90 15.56
CA GLU A 194 -7.44 21.04 15.06
C GLU A 194 -8.68 20.54 14.30
N LEU A 195 -8.51 19.53 13.44
CA LEU A 195 -9.60 18.94 12.66
C LEU A 195 -10.64 18.27 13.57
N ILE A 196 -10.21 17.46 14.54
CA ILE A 196 -11.09 16.83 15.53
C ILE A 196 -11.88 17.89 16.31
N ALA A 197 -11.22 18.98 16.72
CA ALA A 197 -11.89 20.07 17.44
C ALA A 197 -12.92 20.80 16.57
N ALA A 198 -12.62 21.01 15.29
CA ALA A 198 -13.54 21.64 14.33
C ALA A 198 -14.79 20.78 14.12
N HIS A 199 -14.64 19.47 13.93
CA HIS A 199 -15.76 18.54 13.79
C HIS A 199 -16.63 18.47 15.05
N ARG A 200 -16.03 18.48 16.25
CA ARG A 200 -16.81 18.58 17.49
C ARG A 200 -17.66 19.86 17.57
N ALA A 201 -17.14 20.97 17.05
CA ALA A 201 -17.83 22.26 17.07
C ALA A 201 -18.95 22.36 16.02
N GLY A 202 -18.83 21.62 14.91
CA GLY A 202 -19.83 21.56 13.85
C GLY A 202 -19.86 20.18 13.20
N PRO A 203 -20.52 19.19 13.82
CA PRO A 203 -20.54 17.81 13.34
C PRO A 203 -21.14 17.71 11.94
N GLY A 204 -20.51 16.91 11.08
CA GLY A 204 -21.01 16.51 9.77
C GLY A 204 -21.68 15.14 9.80
N ASP A 205 -21.50 14.38 8.73
CA ASP A 205 -21.92 12.97 8.59
C ASP A 205 -20.78 12.17 7.91
N ASP A 206 -19.54 12.47 8.30
CA ASP A 206 -18.34 11.85 7.75
C ASP A 206 -17.69 10.86 8.72
N LEU A 207 -16.66 10.17 8.22
CA LEU A 207 -15.98 9.12 9.00
C LEU A 207 -15.35 9.69 10.27
N LEU A 208 -14.87 10.93 10.28
CA LEU A 208 -14.24 11.49 11.47
C LEU A 208 -15.27 11.67 12.58
N ASP A 209 -16.47 12.14 12.26
CA ASP A 209 -17.56 12.28 13.23
C ASP A 209 -17.93 10.93 13.87
N LEU A 210 -17.97 9.84 13.07
CA LEU A 210 -18.22 8.49 13.59
C LEU A 210 -17.12 8.01 14.55
N LEU A 211 -15.87 8.38 14.30
CA LEU A 211 -14.74 8.04 15.18
C LEU A 211 -14.76 8.88 16.46
N ILE A 212 -15.15 10.15 16.36
CA ILE A 212 -15.36 11.06 17.49
C ILE A 212 -16.49 10.52 18.38
N GLU A 213 -17.63 10.14 17.82
CA GLU A 213 -18.76 9.55 18.58
C GLU A 213 -18.33 8.26 19.30
N ALA A 214 -17.57 7.38 18.62
CA ALA A 214 -17.06 6.16 19.23
C ALA A 214 -16.15 6.42 20.45
N ARG A 215 -15.41 7.54 20.44
CA ARG A 215 -14.60 8.02 21.57
C ARG A 215 -15.46 8.67 22.65
N ASP A 216 -16.26 9.67 22.28
CA ASP A 216 -16.92 10.60 23.21
C ASP A 216 -18.09 9.94 23.95
N GLU A 217 -18.83 9.03 23.30
CA GLU A 217 -19.97 8.34 23.91
C GLU A 217 -19.64 6.93 24.37
N GLY A 218 -18.66 6.28 23.73
CA GLY A 218 -18.30 4.89 24.01
C GLY A 218 -17.17 4.71 25.03
N ASP A 219 -16.38 5.76 25.30
CA ASP A 219 -15.07 5.68 26.00
C ASP A 219 -14.18 4.56 25.42
N ARG A 220 -14.31 4.32 24.10
CA ARG A 220 -13.64 3.21 23.41
C ARG A 220 -12.27 3.58 22.84
N LEU A 221 -11.93 4.87 22.84
CA LEU A 221 -10.67 5.43 22.36
C LEU A 221 -10.21 6.54 23.30
N SER A 222 -8.90 6.70 23.49
CA SER A 222 -8.34 7.95 24.04
C SER A 222 -8.25 9.04 22.95
N GLU A 223 -7.92 10.27 23.35
CA GLU A 223 -7.65 11.36 22.39
C GLU A 223 -6.43 11.07 21.49
N ASP A 224 -5.32 10.63 22.10
CA ASP A 224 -4.12 10.27 21.33
C ASP A 224 -4.39 9.10 20.38
N GLU A 225 -5.25 8.16 20.78
CA GLU A 225 -5.69 7.05 19.93
C GLU A 225 -6.52 7.52 18.74
N LEU A 226 -7.44 8.47 18.95
CA LEU A 226 -8.23 9.08 17.88
C LEU A 226 -7.32 9.84 16.90
N THR A 227 -6.43 10.69 17.40
CA THR A 227 -5.50 11.49 16.59
C THR A 227 -4.59 10.59 15.72
N ASN A 228 -3.98 9.56 16.31
CA ASN A 228 -3.13 8.61 15.58
C ASN A 228 -3.92 7.79 14.55
N MET A 229 -5.19 7.52 14.81
CA MET A 229 -6.05 6.80 13.88
C MET A 229 -6.37 7.64 12.63
N VAL A 230 -6.62 8.95 12.79
CA VAL A 230 -6.79 9.87 11.65
C VAL A 230 -5.54 9.88 10.78
N PHE A 231 -4.36 10.01 11.40
CA PHE A 231 -3.08 9.93 10.68
C PHE A 231 -2.92 8.61 9.92
N THR A 232 -3.17 7.49 10.59
CA THR A 232 -3.03 6.15 10.00
C THR A 232 -3.94 5.98 8.79
N LEU A 233 -5.19 6.46 8.86
CA LEU A 233 -6.15 6.35 7.77
C LEU A 233 -5.72 7.16 6.54
N ILE A 234 -5.24 8.38 6.74
CA ILE A 234 -4.78 9.27 5.67
C ILE A 234 -3.52 8.66 5.02
N LEU A 235 -2.51 8.30 5.82
CA LEU A 235 -1.27 7.75 5.31
C LEU A 235 -1.49 6.42 4.56
N ALA A 236 -2.24 5.49 5.15
CA ALA A 236 -2.45 4.16 4.56
C ALA A 236 -3.35 4.21 3.32
N GLY A 237 -4.36 5.08 3.30
CA GLY A 237 -5.35 5.18 2.22
C GLY A 237 -4.86 5.92 0.98
N HIS A 238 -3.94 6.88 1.15
CA HIS A 238 -3.46 7.72 0.05
C HIS A 238 -2.37 7.04 -0.78
N GLU A 239 -1.22 6.78 -0.17
CA GLU A 239 0.01 6.48 -0.90
C GLU A 239 0.03 5.07 -1.52
N THR A 240 -0.57 4.10 -0.83
CA THR A 240 -0.59 2.72 -1.31
C THR A 240 -1.48 2.56 -2.55
N THR A 241 -2.68 3.15 -2.53
CA THR A 241 -3.61 3.17 -3.67
C THR A 241 -2.99 3.92 -4.86
N ALA A 242 -2.43 5.11 -4.63
CA ALA A 242 -1.77 5.89 -5.67
C ALA A 242 -0.65 5.08 -6.35
N SER A 243 0.17 4.40 -5.56
CA SER A 243 1.28 3.59 -6.06
C SER A 243 0.81 2.43 -6.94
N ILE A 244 -0.29 1.77 -6.58
CA ILE A 244 -0.88 0.70 -7.39
C ILE A 244 -1.44 1.27 -8.70
N ILE A 245 -2.07 2.45 -8.68
CA ILE A 245 -2.53 3.11 -9.91
C ILE A 245 -1.34 3.40 -10.83
N ILE A 246 -0.29 4.04 -10.31
CA ILE A 246 0.91 4.39 -11.10
C ILE A 246 1.54 3.15 -11.72
N ARG A 247 1.78 2.11 -10.91
CA ARG A 247 2.39 0.86 -11.37
C ARG A 247 1.49 0.09 -12.33
N GLY A 248 0.18 0.06 -12.08
CA GLY A 248 -0.79 -0.56 -12.96
C GLY A 248 -0.86 0.12 -14.33
N VAL A 249 -0.85 1.47 -14.37
CA VAL A 249 -0.78 2.21 -15.64
C VAL A 249 0.54 1.93 -16.35
N PHE A 250 1.68 2.01 -15.65
CA PHE A 250 2.98 1.67 -16.23
C PHE A 250 2.99 0.24 -16.81
N ARG A 251 2.41 -0.73 -16.10
CA ARG A 251 2.34 -2.13 -16.53
C ARG A 251 1.45 -2.32 -17.75
N LEU A 252 0.32 -1.63 -17.82
CA LEU A 252 -0.58 -1.61 -18.98
C LEU A 252 0.10 -0.97 -20.20
N LEU A 253 0.87 0.10 -20.02
CA LEU A 253 1.66 0.73 -21.09
C LEU A 253 2.78 -0.20 -21.60
N SER A 254 3.33 -1.03 -20.70
CA SER A 254 4.32 -2.06 -21.05
C SER A 254 3.71 -3.29 -21.74
N HIS A 255 2.38 -3.43 -21.69
CA HIS A 255 1.59 -4.55 -22.26
C HIS A 255 0.35 -4.01 -22.99
N PRO A 256 0.52 -3.30 -24.12
CA PRO A 256 -0.57 -2.61 -24.81
C PRO A 256 -1.69 -3.56 -25.25
N GLU A 257 -1.41 -4.85 -25.44
CA GLU A 257 -2.41 -5.88 -25.69
C GLU A 257 -3.35 -6.11 -24.49
N GLN A 258 -2.84 -6.01 -23.26
CA GLN A 258 -3.67 -6.11 -22.04
C GLN A 258 -4.53 -4.85 -21.87
N LEU A 259 -3.98 -3.67 -22.16
CA LEU A 259 -4.76 -2.42 -22.21
C LEU A 259 -5.89 -2.52 -23.24
N GLY A 260 -5.58 -3.02 -24.45
CA GLY A 260 -6.58 -3.25 -25.49
C GLY A 260 -7.69 -4.21 -25.06
N GLN A 261 -7.37 -5.25 -24.27
CA GLN A 261 -8.39 -6.14 -23.69
C GLN A 261 -9.29 -5.43 -22.69
N LEU A 262 -8.72 -4.62 -21.79
CA LEU A 262 -9.50 -3.86 -20.80
C LEU A 262 -10.45 -2.85 -21.48
N VAL A 263 -10.00 -2.21 -22.56
CA VAL A 263 -10.82 -1.30 -23.38
C VAL A 263 -11.94 -2.06 -24.10
N ALA A 264 -11.63 -3.22 -24.70
CA ALA A 264 -12.60 -4.00 -25.47
C ALA A 264 -13.64 -4.73 -24.60
N TYR A 265 -13.27 -5.09 -23.37
CA TYR A 265 -14.07 -5.92 -22.47
C TYR A 265 -14.17 -5.25 -21.08
N PRO A 266 -15.06 -4.26 -20.88
CA PRO A 266 -15.22 -3.56 -19.61
C PRO A 266 -15.55 -4.47 -18.42
N GLU A 267 -16.12 -5.65 -18.66
CA GLU A 267 -16.38 -6.68 -17.65
C GLU A 267 -15.09 -7.28 -17.06
N LEU A 268 -13.93 -7.10 -17.71
CA LEU A 268 -12.62 -7.52 -17.18
C LEU A 268 -12.10 -6.58 -16.09
N LEU A 269 -12.76 -5.47 -15.80
CA LEU A 269 -12.24 -4.47 -14.86
C LEU A 269 -11.97 -5.05 -13.47
N GLU A 270 -12.90 -5.79 -12.87
CA GLU A 270 -12.68 -6.36 -11.54
C GLU A 270 -11.56 -7.42 -11.52
N PRO A 271 -11.55 -8.43 -12.43
CA PRO A 271 -10.41 -9.34 -12.56
C PRO A 271 -9.08 -8.66 -12.83
N ALA A 272 -9.09 -7.59 -13.63
CA ALA A 272 -7.89 -6.83 -13.96
C ALA A 272 -7.30 -6.14 -12.73
N VAL A 273 -8.14 -5.57 -11.86
CA VAL A 273 -7.69 -4.98 -10.60
C VAL A 273 -7.04 -6.02 -9.69
N GLU A 274 -7.61 -7.22 -9.56
CA GLU A 274 -6.99 -8.30 -8.76
C GLU A 274 -5.65 -8.77 -9.37
N GLU A 275 -5.52 -8.82 -10.70
CA GLU A 275 -4.23 -9.15 -11.33
C GLU A 275 -3.19 -8.04 -11.12
N ILE A 276 -3.57 -6.77 -11.27
CA ILE A 276 -2.68 -5.64 -11.01
C ILE A 276 -2.21 -5.67 -9.55
N LEU A 277 -3.13 -5.91 -8.61
CA LEU A 277 -2.80 -6.06 -7.19
C LEU A 277 -1.85 -7.24 -6.94
N ARG A 278 -2.07 -8.39 -7.58
CA ARG A 278 -1.18 -9.55 -7.46
C ARG A 278 0.21 -9.25 -8.02
N TYR A 279 0.26 -8.75 -9.26
CA TYR A 279 1.48 -8.59 -10.05
C TYR A 279 2.37 -7.44 -9.53
N GLU A 280 1.78 -6.28 -9.24
CA GLU A 280 2.54 -5.11 -8.82
C GLU A 280 2.64 -5.00 -7.29
N GLY A 281 1.61 -5.44 -6.56
CA GLY A 281 1.46 -5.12 -5.15
C GLY A 281 1.41 -3.60 -4.91
N SER A 282 1.48 -3.16 -3.65
CA SER A 282 1.64 -1.74 -3.33
C SER A 282 3.07 -1.21 -3.56
N GLY A 283 3.96 -2.04 -4.10
CA GLY A 283 5.37 -1.76 -4.25
C GLY A 283 6.22 -1.81 -2.97
N GLY A 284 5.63 -2.22 -1.84
CA GLY A 284 6.34 -2.54 -0.61
C GLY A 284 6.65 -4.02 -0.43
N ASN A 285 7.54 -4.33 0.52
CA ASN A 285 8.08 -5.68 0.73
C ASN A 285 7.42 -6.44 1.90
N GLY A 286 6.30 -5.93 2.41
CA GLY A 286 5.61 -6.46 3.57
C GLY A 286 5.91 -5.70 4.86
N LEU A 287 5.46 -6.25 5.98
CA LEU A 287 5.59 -5.65 7.31
C LEU A 287 6.20 -6.66 8.26
N LEU A 288 7.10 -6.21 9.13
CA LEU A 288 7.86 -7.07 10.04
C LEU A 288 6.97 -7.83 11.03
N ARG A 289 7.48 -8.97 11.49
CA ARG A 289 6.90 -9.79 12.57
C ARG A 289 7.98 -10.20 13.55
N LEU A 290 7.67 -10.15 14.84
CA LEU A 290 8.46 -10.81 15.88
C LEU A 290 7.91 -12.23 16.11
N VAL A 291 8.72 -13.25 15.88
CA VAL A 291 8.39 -14.64 16.18
C VAL A 291 8.61 -14.87 17.68
N THR A 292 7.54 -15.09 18.45
CA THR A 292 7.61 -15.15 19.93
C THR A 292 8.00 -16.52 20.46
N ARG A 293 7.86 -17.56 19.65
CA ARG A 293 8.23 -18.97 19.94
C ARG A 293 8.57 -19.65 18.63
N ASP A 294 9.38 -20.71 18.69
CA ASP A 294 9.76 -21.50 17.52
C ASP A 294 8.55 -21.81 16.63
N LEU A 295 8.73 -21.49 15.34
CA LEU A 295 7.70 -21.59 14.31
C LEU A 295 8.20 -22.45 13.17
N GLU A 296 7.51 -23.55 12.90
CA GLU A 296 7.76 -24.40 11.74
C GLU A 296 7.12 -23.77 10.51
N LEU A 297 7.92 -23.56 9.47
CA LEU A 297 7.50 -23.15 8.12
C LEU A 297 7.93 -24.25 7.13
N SER A 298 7.37 -24.22 5.91
CA SER A 298 7.77 -25.17 4.86
C SER A 298 9.25 -25.05 4.48
N GLY A 299 9.81 -23.85 4.62
CA GLY A 299 11.23 -23.58 4.40
C GLY A 299 12.17 -23.91 5.57
N GLY A 300 11.65 -24.27 6.75
CA GLY A 300 12.44 -24.56 7.95
C GLY A 300 11.86 -23.97 9.24
N VAL A 301 12.60 -24.12 10.35
CA VAL A 301 12.20 -23.58 11.66
C VAL A 301 12.75 -22.17 11.84
N VAL A 302 11.88 -21.22 12.18
CA VAL A 302 12.27 -19.88 12.62
C VAL A 302 12.27 -19.85 14.15
N PRO A 303 13.43 -19.59 14.80
CA PRO A 303 13.53 -19.55 16.26
C PRO A 303 12.71 -18.42 16.88
N GLY A 304 12.19 -18.64 18.09
CA GLY A 304 11.65 -17.58 18.93
C GLY A 304 12.67 -16.46 19.18
N GLY A 305 12.21 -15.21 19.19
CA GLY A 305 13.02 -14.00 19.25
C GLY A 305 13.42 -13.43 17.89
N SER A 306 13.21 -14.16 16.80
CA SER A 306 13.58 -13.69 15.46
C SER A 306 12.61 -12.64 14.93
N VAL A 307 13.13 -11.56 14.34
CA VAL A 307 12.36 -10.66 13.48
C VAL A 307 12.41 -11.17 12.05
N VAL A 308 11.24 -11.22 11.40
CA VAL A 308 11.10 -11.73 10.03
C VAL A 308 10.27 -10.81 9.15
N LEU A 309 10.52 -10.86 7.85
CA LEU A 309 9.78 -10.15 6.81
C LEU A 309 8.97 -11.14 5.96
N PRO A 310 7.66 -11.27 6.17
CA PRO A 310 6.79 -11.96 5.23
C PRO A 310 6.60 -11.09 3.98
N ASN A 311 7.17 -11.51 2.83
CA ASN A 311 7.14 -10.73 1.58
C ASN A 311 5.93 -11.11 0.71
N PRO A 312 4.85 -10.30 0.66
CA PRO A 312 3.64 -10.64 -0.09
C PRO A 312 3.86 -10.54 -1.60
N SER A 313 4.72 -9.62 -2.05
CA SER A 313 5.05 -9.41 -3.46
C SER A 313 5.77 -10.64 -4.03
N ALA A 314 6.68 -11.24 -3.27
CA ALA A 314 7.31 -12.51 -3.62
C ALA A 314 6.30 -13.67 -3.62
N ALA A 315 5.50 -13.81 -2.56
CA ALA A 315 4.46 -14.85 -2.45
C ALA A 315 3.41 -14.79 -3.57
N ASN A 316 3.06 -13.60 -4.04
CA ASN A 316 2.17 -13.39 -5.17
C ASN A 316 2.75 -13.87 -6.51
N HIS A 317 4.04 -14.22 -6.54
CA HIS A 317 4.75 -14.77 -7.68
C HIS A 317 5.23 -16.22 -7.43
N ASP A 318 4.70 -16.89 -6.41
CA ASP A 318 5.05 -18.28 -6.11
C ASP A 318 4.45 -19.22 -7.17
N PRO A 319 5.29 -19.97 -7.93
CA PRO A 319 4.81 -20.91 -8.95
C PRO A 319 4.03 -22.10 -8.38
N ALA A 320 4.12 -22.38 -7.08
CA ALA A 320 3.30 -23.40 -6.42
C ALA A 320 1.81 -23.00 -6.35
N VAL A 321 1.51 -21.70 -6.48
CA VAL A 321 0.15 -21.15 -6.34
C VAL A 321 -0.36 -20.53 -7.65
N TYR A 322 0.51 -19.86 -8.38
CA TYR A 322 0.15 -19.19 -9.64
C TYR A 322 0.92 -19.80 -10.81
N ALA A 323 0.18 -20.37 -11.77
CA ALA A 323 0.79 -20.81 -13.03
C ALA A 323 1.33 -19.61 -13.81
N ASP A 324 2.57 -19.71 -14.31
CA ASP A 324 3.29 -18.63 -14.99
C ASP A 324 3.18 -17.28 -14.25
N PRO A 325 3.75 -17.20 -13.03
CA PRO A 325 3.51 -16.07 -12.12
C PRO A 325 4.07 -14.75 -12.66
N GLY A 326 5.11 -14.80 -13.49
CA GLY A 326 5.77 -13.64 -14.09
C GLY A 326 5.04 -13.04 -15.29
N ARG A 327 4.01 -13.72 -15.82
CA ARG A 327 3.15 -13.21 -16.89
C ARG A 327 2.05 -12.31 -16.33
N PHE A 328 1.93 -11.11 -16.88
CA PHE A 328 0.85 -10.19 -16.57
C PHE A 328 -0.38 -10.56 -17.42
N ASP A 329 -1.47 -11.00 -16.77
CA ASP A 329 -2.68 -11.49 -17.45
C ASP A 329 -3.96 -11.04 -16.76
N LEU A 330 -4.63 -10.01 -17.32
CA LEU A 330 -5.85 -9.45 -16.72
C LEU A 330 -7.01 -10.44 -16.63
N ARG A 331 -6.94 -11.57 -17.36
CA ARG A 331 -7.95 -12.64 -17.32
C ARG A 331 -7.69 -13.66 -16.22
N ARG A 332 -6.56 -13.60 -15.51
CA ARG A 332 -6.16 -14.58 -14.48
C ARG A 332 -7.25 -14.82 -13.44
N PHE A 333 -7.96 -13.76 -13.05
CA PHE A 333 -9.02 -13.82 -12.04
C PHE A 333 -10.45 -13.89 -12.63
N ALA A 334 -10.62 -13.99 -13.94
CA ALA A 334 -11.93 -13.84 -14.60
C ALA A 334 -12.77 -15.14 -14.70
N THR A 335 -12.14 -16.32 -14.67
CA THR A 335 -12.83 -17.60 -14.94
C THR A 335 -12.75 -18.58 -13.78
N SER A 336 -11.55 -19.09 -13.49
CA SER A 336 -11.23 -19.93 -12.34
C SER A 336 -10.15 -19.21 -11.53
N PRO A 337 -10.55 -18.27 -10.67
CA PRO A 337 -9.59 -17.46 -9.95
C PRO A 337 -8.69 -18.37 -9.10
N PRO A 338 -7.37 -18.15 -9.11
CA PRO A 338 -6.43 -18.89 -8.26
C PRO A 338 -6.67 -18.55 -6.78
N HIS A 339 -5.79 -19.03 -5.91
CA HIS A 339 -5.79 -18.56 -4.52
C HIS A 339 -5.74 -17.02 -4.45
N PRO A 340 -6.39 -16.40 -3.45
CA PRO A 340 -6.34 -14.95 -3.29
C PRO A 340 -4.90 -14.44 -3.14
N HIS A 341 -4.58 -13.31 -3.78
CA HIS A 341 -3.29 -12.65 -3.58
C HIS A 341 -3.15 -12.09 -2.15
N LEU A 342 -1.92 -11.89 -1.70
CA LEU A 342 -1.57 -11.41 -0.37
C LEU A 342 -1.27 -9.91 -0.30
N SER A 343 -1.57 -9.15 -1.36
CA SER A 343 -1.31 -7.70 -1.44
C SER A 343 -2.02 -6.88 -0.35
N PHE A 344 -3.13 -7.40 0.19
CA PHE A 344 -3.83 -6.81 1.35
C PHE A 344 -3.44 -7.47 2.68
N GLY A 345 -2.39 -8.29 2.71
CA GLY A 345 -2.04 -9.14 3.83
C GLY A 345 -3.06 -10.26 4.05
N HIS A 346 -2.99 -10.91 5.22
CA HIS A 346 -3.90 -11.97 5.64
C HIS A 346 -4.02 -12.00 7.17
N GLY A 347 -5.07 -12.65 7.70
CA GLY A 347 -5.29 -12.77 9.14
C GLY A 347 -5.85 -11.52 9.81
N THR A 348 -5.58 -11.35 11.10
CA THR A 348 -6.13 -10.26 11.93
C THR A 348 -5.78 -8.87 11.38
N HIS A 349 -4.61 -8.74 10.76
CA HIS A 349 -4.13 -7.49 10.14
C HIS A 349 -4.43 -7.38 8.64
N TYR A 350 -5.38 -8.17 8.09
CA TYR A 350 -5.84 -7.96 6.72
C TYR A 350 -6.19 -6.48 6.49
N CYS A 351 -5.92 -5.91 5.31
CA CYS A 351 -6.09 -4.48 5.07
C CYS A 351 -7.53 -4.04 5.38
N LEU A 352 -7.67 -3.05 6.26
CA LEU A 352 -8.97 -2.48 6.62
C LEU A 352 -9.62 -1.81 5.40
N GLY A 353 -8.83 -1.07 4.62
CA GLY A 353 -9.25 -0.36 3.41
C GLY A 353 -9.34 -1.21 2.15
N ALA A 354 -9.27 -2.55 2.24
CA ALA A 354 -9.23 -3.42 1.05
C ALA A 354 -10.41 -3.23 0.08
N ASN A 355 -11.60 -2.91 0.58
CA ASN A 355 -12.77 -2.62 -0.25
C ASN A 355 -12.66 -1.23 -0.90
N LEU A 356 -12.18 -0.24 -0.14
CA LEU A 356 -11.97 1.13 -0.62
C LEU A 356 -10.94 1.15 -1.74
N ALA A 357 -9.76 0.56 -1.51
CA ALA A 357 -8.70 0.48 -2.51
C ALA A 357 -9.17 -0.22 -3.78
N ARG A 358 -9.90 -1.34 -3.69
CA ARG A 358 -10.47 -2.02 -4.87
C ARG A 358 -11.41 -1.11 -5.64
N MET A 359 -12.32 -0.43 -4.95
CA MET A 359 -13.27 0.49 -5.59
C MET A 359 -12.53 1.64 -6.28
N GLU A 360 -11.56 2.27 -5.62
CA GLU A 360 -10.77 3.37 -6.20
C GLU A 360 -9.98 2.92 -7.43
N LEU A 361 -9.32 1.76 -7.36
CA LEU A 361 -8.60 1.17 -8.50
C LEU A 361 -9.55 0.87 -9.66
N GLN A 362 -10.73 0.31 -9.38
CA GLN A 362 -11.76 0.06 -10.39
C GLN A 362 -12.19 1.36 -11.07
N GLU A 363 -12.51 2.42 -10.31
CA GLU A 363 -12.92 3.69 -10.90
C GLU A 363 -11.78 4.38 -11.65
N ALA A 364 -10.54 4.28 -11.16
CA ALA A 364 -9.34 4.80 -11.82
C ALA A 364 -9.14 4.15 -13.19
N PHE A 365 -9.05 2.82 -13.24
CA PHE A 365 -8.81 2.09 -14.49
C PHE A 365 -10.03 2.12 -15.43
N ARG A 366 -11.26 2.23 -14.89
CA ARG A 366 -12.46 2.46 -15.68
C ARG A 366 -12.43 3.81 -16.38
N ALA A 367 -12.07 4.87 -15.65
CA ALA A 367 -12.00 6.22 -16.21
C ALA A 367 -10.95 6.30 -17.32
N LEU A 368 -9.75 5.77 -17.06
CA LEU A 368 -8.64 5.72 -18.01
C LEU A 368 -9.01 4.93 -19.27
N SER A 369 -9.47 3.67 -19.14
CA SER A 369 -9.78 2.82 -20.28
C SER A 369 -10.95 3.33 -21.13
N ARG A 370 -11.98 3.91 -20.50
CA ARG A 370 -13.16 4.43 -21.22
C ARG A 370 -12.89 5.76 -21.91
N ARG A 371 -12.14 6.66 -21.28
CA ARG A 371 -11.93 8.02 -21.80
C ARG A 371 -10.70 8.13 -22.68
N LEU A 372 -9.67 7.33 -22.41
CA LEU A 372 -8.37 7.36 -23.09
C LEU A 372 -8.07 5.97 -23.68
N PRO A 373 -8.90 5.43 -24.60
CA PRO A 373 -8.68 4.10 -25.16
C PRO A 373 -7.38 3.98 -25.98
N GLY A 374 -6.77 5.10 -26.37
CA GLY A 374 -5.49 5.20 -27.08
C GLY A 374 -4.29 5.53 -26.20
N LEU A 375 -4.44 5.48 -24.87
CA LEU A 375 -3.42 5.87 -23.90
C LEU A 375 -2.05 5.25 -24.23
N ARG A 376 -1.04 6.11 -24.39
CA ARG A 376 0.35 5.72 -24.68
C ARG A 376 1.33 6.55 -23.88
N ALA A 377 2.52 6.01 -23.62
CA ALA A 377 3.61 6.77 -23.02
C ALA A 377 4.11 7.86 -23.96
N THR A 378 4.46 9.04 -23.42
CA THR A 378 5.09 10.14 -24.16
C THR A 378 6.62 10.02 -24.24
N GLU A 379 7.18 9.09 -23.48
CA GLU A 379 8.61 8.80 -23.37
C GLU A 379 8.85 7.29 -23.52
N ASP A 380 10.11 6.91 -23.75
CA ASP A 380 10.50 5.50 -23.69
C ASP A 380 10.33 4.99 -22.25
N LEU A 381 9.56 3.92 -22.06
CA LEU A 381 9.34 3.33 -20.74
C LEU A 381 10.66 2.87 -20.08
N ALA A 382 11.70 2.57 -20.87
CA ALA A 382 13.02 2.25 -20.36
C ALA A 382 13.77 3.46 -19.76
N SER A 383 13.37 4.70 -20.09
CA SER A 383 13.95 5.92 -19.52
C SER A 383 13.21 6.44 -18.27
N VAL A 384 12.04 5.87 -17.95
CA VAL A 384 11.26 6.27 -16.78
C VAL A 384 12.07 6.05 -15.51
N ARG A 385 12.19 7.10 -14.69
CA ARG A 385 12.89 7.03 -13.40
C ARG A 385 11.95 6.53 -12.32
N TRP A 386 12.45 5.63 -11.48
CA TRP A 386 11.73 5.07 -10.34
C TRP A 386 12.31 5.59 -9.03
N SER A 387 11.51 5.61 -7.98
CA SER A 387 11.98 5.87 -6.63
C SER A 387 13.07 4.88 -6.26
N SER A 388 14.12 5.35 -5.59
CA SER A 388 15.24 4.51 -5.09
C SER A 388 15.37 4.57 -3.57
N ASP A 389 14.64 5.48 -2.96
CA ASP A 389 14.63 5.90 -1.58
C ASP A 389 13.17 5.88 -1.10
N GLY A 390 12.81 4.90 -0.27
CA GLY A 390 11.46 4.76 0.24
C GLY A 390 10.99 3.31 0.38
N LEU A 391 9.95 3.13 1.19
CA LEU A 391 9.31 1.81 1.38
C LEU A 391 8.48 1.36 0.18
N ILE A 392 8.26 2.24 -0.79
CA ILE A 392 7.46 2.00 -1.99
C ILE A 392 8.29 2.28 -3.25
N TYR A 393 8.37 1.27 -4.11
CA TYR A 393 8.98 1.38 -5.43
C TYR A 393 7.94 1.72 -6.50
N ARG A 394 8.09 2.87 -7.15
CA ARG A 394 7.18 3.33 -8.22
C ARG A 394 7.87 4.32 -9.15
N PRO A 395 7.35 4.53 -10.38
CA PRO A 395 7.74 5.67 -11.23
C PRO A 395 7.61 7.01 -10.48
N LEU A 396 8.61 7.89 -10.62
CA LEU A 396 8.57 9.26 -10.09
C LEU A 396 7.74 10.20 -10.96
N ARG A 397 7.66 9.90 -12.25
CA ARG A 397 6.89 10.61 -13.28
C ARG A 397 6.51 9.60 -14.34
N LEU A 398 5.32 9.73 -14.92
CA LEU A 398 4.89 8.91 -16.04
C LEU A 398 4.07 9.76 -17.00
N GLY A 399 4.74 10.31 -18.02
CA GLY A 399 4.09 11.08 -19.06
C GLY A 399 3.27 10.21 -20.01
N VAL A 400 2.00 10.58 -20.23
CA VAL A 400 1.08 9.86 -21.12
C VAL A 400 0.34 10.82 -22.06
N SER A 401 -0.12 10.28 -23.18
CA SER A 401 -0.92 10.96 -24.20
C SER A 401 -2.09 10.07 -24.61
N ALA A 402 -3.26 10.68 -24.81
CA ALA A 402 -4.54 10.01 -25.14
C ALA A 402 -4.73 9.64 -26.62
#